data_AF-A0AA88NSF6-F1
#
_entry.id   AF-A0AA88NSF6-F1
#
_cell.length_a   1.000
_cell.length_b   1.000
_cell.length_c   1.000
_cell.angle_alpha   90.00
_cell.angle_beta   90.00
_cell.angle_gamma   90.00
#
_symmetry.space_group_name_H-M   'P 1'
#
loop_
_entity.id
_entity.type
_entity.pdbx_description
1 polymer ?
#
loop_
_entity_poly.entity_id
_entity_poly.type
_entity_poly.pdbx_seq_one_letter_code
_entity_poly.pdbx_strand_id
1 'polypeptide(L)'
;MAEHSELLSEMTSVGRLSTTDRLKHAQKRRVQQLKGWAQMEKETARMGKNSVAWRKSDADKKGKKNGGKKVRFPSNITLLEAAARNDLDEVRELLKSGVSPDLYNEDGLTALHQCCIDDFVDVVRCLLESGANVNACDSELWTPLHAAATCGHTGLVQILVQGGADLLAVNADGNMPYDLCEDEATLELIEVVMAEQGITQEQIDECRAAKERAMLNDVQALIDRGDNLNAKDQQGATLLHVAAANGYLSVGEVLLEHRACVDVTDADGWTPLHAASCWGQLQMVELLVAHGADLNAKSLLDETPLDVCVDEEVRAKLLELKHKHDAIMKNQDKHKGSLQRRASSASSRGKVVRRTSVNERSSLYRREHHKEAMVWQDRGRQDRQTEDEDEDRQTDAELKHMTTASRVQDTHSCYPDNDRGLENGDRDSIIGNGSTFVASSSSVPGEVCGGGRRERSASYQLSPALPNADPGDTDTMTRDKSHQTLAELKRQRAAAKLQKRQAPAPPLLPPTQEEAGPAEQVTQPVYFTPASGDPPLLKLKAPEEEEPANHKEPCCGLM
;
A
#
# COMPACT_ATOMS: atom_id res chain seq x y z
N MET A 1 -53.42 6.13 -1.26
CA MET A 1 -52.31 6.41 -0.31
C MET A 1 -52.78 7.55 0.59
N ALA A 2 -51.96 8.09 1.50
CA ALA A 2 -52.32 9.34 2.16
C ALA A 2 -52.26 10.49 1.13
N GLU A 3 -53.26 11.36 1.11
CA GLU A 3 -53.34 12.47 0.16
C GLU A 3 -52.40 13.62 0.54
N HIS A 4 -52.04 14.44 -0.47
CA HIS A 4 -51.12 15.57 -0.25
C HIS A 4 -51.67 16.60 0.76
N SER A 5 -53.00 16.78 0.81
CA SER A 5 -53.68 17.59 1.81
C SER A 5 -53.58 17.03 3.23
N GLU A 6 -53.61 15.71 3.40
CA GLU A 6 -53.49 15.05 4.71
C GLU A 6 -52.08 15.26 5.26
N LEU A 7 -51.05 15.01 4.42
CA LEU A 7 -49.64 15.27 4.72
C LEU A 7 -49.39 16.71 5.21
N LEU A 8 -49.94 17.71 4.51
CA LEU A 8 -49.80 19.12 4.89
C LEU A 8 -50.51 19.45 6.21
N SER A 9 -51.67 18.85 6.48
CA SER A 9 -52.40 19.06 7.73
C SER A 9 -51.65 18.49 8.94
N GLU A 10 -51.15 17.25 8.82
CA GLU A 10 -50.44 16.55 9.90
C GLU A 10 -49.09 17.21 10.22
N MET A 11 -48.41 17.79 9.23
CA MET A 11 -47.14 18.51 9.41
C MET A 11 -47.23 19.60 10.49
N THR A 12 -48.36 20.31 10.59
CA THR A 12 -48.59 21.35 11.61
C THR A 12 -48.70 20.81 13.03
N SER A 13 -49.15 19.56 13.18
CA SER A 13 -49.22 18.84 14.46
C SER A 13 -47.87 18.18 14.81
N VAL A 14 -47.23 17.55 13.82
CA VAL A 14 -45.92 16.90 13.97
C VAL A 14 -44.84 17.93 14.33
N GLY A 15 -44.89 19.15 13.79
CA GLY A 15 -43.97 20.23 14.16
C GLY A 15 -44.04 20.67 15.63
N ARG A 16 -45.10 20.34 16.36
CA ARG A 16 -45.27 20.63 17.79
C ARG A 16 -44.81 19.49 18.72
N LEU A 17 -44.43 18.33 18.15
CA LEU A 17 -44.00 17.16 18.93
C LEU A 17 -42.52 17.23 19.31
N SER A 18 -42.17 16.56 20.41
CA SER A 18 -40.78 16.31 20.80
C SER A 18 -40.01 15.60 19.67
N THR A 19 -38.68 15.70 19.66
CA THR A 19 -37.84 14.99 18.68
C THR A 19 -38.09 13.47 18.70
N THR A 20 -38.23 12.88 19.89
CA THR A 20 -38.50 11.44 20.03
C THR A 20 -39.90 11.05 19.55
N ASP A 21 -40.92 11.90 19.75
CA ASP A 21 -42.29 11.61 19.32
C ASP A 21 -42.51 11.87 17.83
N ARG A 22 -41.79 12.84 17.24
CA ARG A 22 -41.67 12.97 15.78
C ARG A 22 -41.08 11.71 15.15
N LEU A 23 -40.02 11.16 15.75
CA LEU A 23 -39.39 9.92 15.28
C LEU A 23 -40.35 8.72 15.38
N LYS A 24 -41.06 8.55 16.51
CA LYS A 24 -42.13 7.53 16.66
C LYS A 24 -43.26 7.72 15.64
N HIS A 25 -43.67 8.96 15.33
CA HIS A 25 -44.68 9.24 14.30
C HIS A 25 -44.18 8.84 12.91
N ALA A 26 -42.95 9.21 12.54
CA ALA A 26 -42.34 8.84 11.26
C ALA A 26 -42.22 7.31 11.09
N GLN A 27 -41.80 6.59 12.14
CA GLN A 27 -41.77 5.12 12.15
C GLN A 27 -43.18 4.53 11.94
N LYS A 28 -44.19 4.99 12.68
CA LYS A 28 -45.59 4.55 12.50
C LYS A 28 -46.11 4.80 11.09
N ARG A 29 -45.83 5.99 10.52
CA ARG A 29 -46.20 6.35 9.14
C ARG A 29 -45.53 5.44 8.11
N ARG A 30 -44.24 5.13 8.27
CA ARG A 30 -43.51 4.20 7.39
C ARG A 30 -44.08 2.78 7.46
N VAL A 31 -44.42 2.30 8.65
CA VAL A 31 -45.11 1.00 8.83
C VAL A 31 -46.49 0.98 8.17
N GLN A 32 -47.26 2.07 8.24
CA GLN A 32 -48.54 2.20 7.53
C GLN A 32 -48.36 2.22 6.00
N GLN A 33 -47.37 2.95 5.48
CA GLN A 33 -47.02 2.95 4.05
C GLN A 33 -46.66 1.54 3.55
N LEU A 34 -45.81 0.82 4.28
CA LEU A 34 -45.40 -0.55 3.93
C LEU A 34 -46.59 -1.53 3.96
N LYS A 35 -47.52 -1.39 4.93
CA LYS A 35 -48.76 -2.17 4.95
C LYS A 35 -49.67 -1.87 3.75
N GLY A 36 -49.80 -0.59 3.38
CA GLY A 36 -50.56 -0.18 2.19
C GLY A 36 -49.93 -0.69 0.90
N TRP A 37 -48.60 -0.66 0.79
CA TRP A 37 -47.87 -1.22 -0.35
C TRP A 37 -48.10 -2.73 -0.48
N ALA A 38 -47.88 -3.50 0.60
CA ALA A 38 -48.10 -4.94 0.60
C ALA A 38 -49.56 -5.36 0.36
N GLN A 39 -50.53 -4.46 0.59
CA GLN A 39 -51.92 -4.65 0.20
C GLN A 39 -52.09 -4.46 -1.32
N MET A 40 -51.60 -3.35 -1.90
CA MET A 40 -51.66 -3.12 -3.35
C MET A 40 -50.87 -4.15 -4.16
N GLU A 41 -49.77 -4.68 -3.62
CA GLU A 41 -48.99 -5.76 -4.23
C GLU A 41 -49.80 -7.06 -4.29
N LYS A 42 -50.54 -7.41 -3.24
CA LYS A 42 -51.47 -8.56 -3.24
C LYS A 42 -52.63 -8.35 -4.21
N GLU A 43 -53.14 -7.13 -4.33
CA GLU A 43 -54.24 -6.79 -5.24
C GLU A 43 -53.80 -6.78 -6.70
N THR A 44 -52.63 -6.23 -7.02
CA THR A 44 -52.04 -6.28 -8.36
C THR A 44 -51.61 -7.70 -8.75
N ALA A 45 -51.10 -8.52 -7.83
CA ALA A 45 -50.84 -9.94 -8.08
C ALA A 45 -52.14 -10.75 -8.35
N ARG A 46 -53.24 -10.43 -7.66
CA ARG A 46 -54.57 -10.99 -7.94
C ARG A 46 -55.10 -10.53 -9.32
N MET A 47 -54.97 -9.25 -9.64
CA MET A 47 -55.30 -8.72 -10.98
C MET A 47 -54.45 -9.34 -12.09
N GLY A 48 -53.16 -9.59 -11.84
CA GLY A 48 -52.26 -10.29 -12.76
C GLY A 48 -52.79 -11.67 -13.14
N LYS A 49 -53.24 -12.46 -12.15
CA LYS A 49 -53.87 -13.77 -12.38
C LYS A 49 -55.20 -13.66 -13.15
N ASN A 50 -56.02 -12.64 -12.88
CA ASN A 50 -57.26 -12.40 -13.63
C ASN A 50 -57.04 -11.80 -15.04
N SER A 51 -55.90 -11.16 -15.31
CA SER A 51 -55.61 -10.51 -16.60
C SER A 51 -55.53 -11.48 -17.79
N VAL A 52 -55.30 -12.76 -17.51
CA VAL A 52 -55.27 -13.84 -18.51
C VAL A 52 -56.67 -14.12 -19.09
N ALA A 53 -57.74 -13.82 -18.35
CA ALA A 53 -59.11 -13.93 -18.84
C ALA A 53 -59.52 -12.74 -19.74
N TRP A 54 -59.23 -11.51 -19.29
CA TRP A 54 -59.62 -10.27 -19.98
C TRP A 54 -58.85 -9.94 -21.27
N ARG A 55 -57.98 -10.86 -21.74
CA ARG A 55 -57.30 -10.78 -23.05
C ARG A 55 -57.86 -11.74 -24.11
N LYS A 56 -58.92 -12.52 -23.82
CA LYS A 56 -59.47 -13.53 -24.74
C LYS A 56 -60.83 -13.21 -25.38
N SER A 57 -61.51 -12.13 -25.01
CA SER A 57 -62.80 -11.74 -25.62
C SER A 57 -62.68 -10.85 -26.86
N ASP A 58 -61.78 -9.85 -26.82
CA ASP A 58 -61.78 -8.74 -27.78
C ASP A 58 -60.52 -8.67 -28.68
N ALA A 59 -59.72 -9.73 -28.71
CA ALA A 59 -58.43 -9.77 -29.42
C ALA A 59 -58.55 -9.94 -30.95
N ASP A 60 -59.73 -10.24 -31.48
CA ASP A 60 -59.90 -10.75 -32.85
C ASP A 60 -60.18 -9.65 -33.91
N LYS A 61 -60.41 -8.39 -33.49
CA LYS A 61 -60.76 -7.28 -34.41
C LYS A 61 -60.07 -5.93 -34.17
N LYS A 62 -58.76 -5.93 -33.82
CA LYS A 62 -57.83 -4.84 -34.24
C LYS A 62 -56.34 -5.13 -33.98
N GLY A 63 -55.57 -5.21 -35.07
CA GLY A 63 -54.18 -4.77 -35.21
C GLY A 63 -53.17 -5.06 -34.09
N LYS A 64 -52.28 -6.05 -34.33
CA LYS A 64 -50.95 -6.16 -33.70
C LYS A 64 -50.18 -4.83 -33.80
N LYS A 65 -50.18 -3.98 -32.76
CA LYS A 65 -49.26 -2.82 -32.66
C LYS A 65 -49.05 -2.25 -31.26
N ASN A 66 -48.90 -3.12 -30.25
CA ASN A 66 -48.35 -2.70 -28.96
C ASN A 66 -47.40 -3.74 -28.35
N GLY A 67 -46.40 -4.14 -29.15
CA GLY A 67 -45.17 -4.69 -28.61
C GLY A 67 -44.41 -3.53 -27.96
N GLY A 68 -44.58 -3.37 -26.64
CA GLY A 68 -43.87 -2.33 -25.88
C GLY A 68 -42.36 -2.44 -26.11
N LYS A 69 -41.69 -1.30 -26.23
CA LYS A 69 -40.23 -1.24 -26.46
C LYS A 69 -39.52 -1.99 -25.32
N LYS A 70 -39.08 -3.23 -25.57
CA LYS A 70 -38.19 -3.94 -24.65
C LYS A 70 -36.92 -3.11 -24.54
N VAL A 71 -36.61 -2.62 -23.35
CA VAL A 71 -35.28 -2.09 -23.05
C VAL A 71 -34.28 -3.22 -23.31
N ARG A 72 -33.17 -2.88 -23.96
CA ARG A 72 -32.05 -3.77 -24.25
C ARG A 72 -30.77 -3.05 -23.86
N PHE A 73 -29.83 -3.79 -23.32
CA PHE A 73 -28.49 -3.29 -23.01
C PHE A 73 -27.50 -3.75 -24.11
N PRO A 74 -26.35 -3.07 -24.26
CA PRO A 74 -25.23 -3.54 -25.06
C PRO A 74 -24.77 -4.95 -24.66
N SER A 75 -24.24 -5.70 -25.64
CA SER A 75 -23.88 -7.12 -25.45
C SER A 75 -22.73 -7.34 -24.45
N ASN A 76 -21.80 -6.39 -24.33
CA ASN A 76 -20.74 -6.46 -23.32
C ASN A 76 -21.33 -6.36 -21.91
N ILE A 77 -22.18 -5.35 -21.67
CA ILE A 77 -22.88 -5.19 -20.38
C ILE A 77 -23.69 -6.45 -20.03
N THR A 78 -24.42 -7.05 -20.98
CA THR A 78 -25.20 -8.27 -20.68
C THR A 78 -24.33 -9.48 -20.38
N LEU A 79 -23.19 -9.66 -21.07
CA LEU A 79 -22.31 -10.81 -20.82
C LEU A 79 -21.56 -10.65 -19.49
N LEU A 80 -21.02 -9.46 -19.22
CA LEU A 80 -20.30 -9.14 -17.98
C LEU A 80 -21.22 -9.26 -16.75
N GLU A 81 -22.46 -8.77 -16.84
CA GLU A 81 -23.46 -8.90 -15.76
C GLU A 81 -23.92 -10.35 -15.54
N ALA A 82 -24.01 -11.17 -16.59
CA ALA A 82 -24.32 -12.60 -16.44
C ALA A 82 -23.15 -13.38 -15.81
N ALA A 83 -21.91 -13.06 -16.22
CA ALA A 83 -20.69 -13.63 -15.67
C ALA A 83 -20.49 -13.26 -14.19
N ALA A 84 -20.65 -11.98 -13.82
CA ALA A 84 -20.52 -11.49 -12.45
C ALA A 84 -21.60 -12.04 -11.49
N ARG A 85 -22.74 -12.49 -12.01
CA ARG A 85 -23.78 -13.21 -11.25
C ARG A 85 -23.56 -14.73 -11.17
N ASN A 86 -22.49 -15.25 -11.78
CA ASN A 86 -22.23 -16.69 -11.95
C ASN A 86 -23.40 -17.42 -12.66
N ASP A 87 -24.06 -16.74 -13.61
CA ASP A 87 -25.21 -17.27 -14.34
C ASP A 87 -24.78 -18.09 -15.56
N LEU A 88 -24.29 -19.30 -15.29
CA LEU A 88 -23.72 -20.21 -16.29
C LEU A 88 -24.63 -20.46 -17.50
N ASP A 89 -25.95 -20.53 -17.29
CA ASP A 89 -26.91 -20.79 -18.37
C ASP A 89 -27.24 -19.53 -19.18
N GLU A 90 -27.34 -18.34 -18.58
CA GLU A 90 -27.47 -17.10 -19.35
C GLU A 90 -26.17 -16.79 -20.13
N VAL A 91 -24.99 -16.94 -19.52
CA VAL A 91 -23.70 -16.82 -20.23
C VAL A 91 -23.65 -17.78 -21.43
N ARG A 92 -24.04 -19.04 -21.22
CA ARG A 92 -24.09 -20.07 -22.27
C ARG A 92 -25.11 -19.77 -23.37
N GLU A 93 -26.26 -19.15 -23.06
CA GLU A 93 -27.22 -18.69 -24.08
C GLU A 93 -26.66 -17.49 -24.88
N LEU A 94 -26.05 -16.52 -24.20
CA LEU A 94 -25.46 -15.33 -24.83
C LEU A 94 -24.33 -15.72 -25.81
N LEU A 95 -23.39 -16.56 -25.39
CA LEU A 95 -22.30 -17.06 -26.24
C LEU A 95 -22.84 -17.84 -27.46
N LYS A 96 -23.82 -18.73 -27.25
CA LYS A 96 -24.52 -19.44 -28.35
C LYS A 96 -25.31 -18.52 -29.28
N SER A 97 -25.71 -17.34 -28.83
CA SER A 97 -26.37 -16.32 -29.67
C SER A 97 -25.40 -15.52 -30.56
N GLY A 98 -24.09 -15.74 -30.43
CA GLY A 98 -23.06 -15.06 -31.20
C GLY A 98 -22.49 -13.81 -30.52
N VAL A 99 -22.65 -13.68 -29.20
CA VAL A 99 -21.93 -12.68 -28.40
C VAL A 99 -20.48 -13.13 -28.25
N SER A 100 -19.51 -12.26 -28.53
CA SER A 100 -18.09 -12.58 -28.34
C SER A 100 -17.77 -12.73 -26.84
N PRO A 101 -16.98 -13.75 -26.42
CA PRO A 101 -16.51 -13.87 -25.04
C PRO A 101 -15.55 -12.73 -24.64
N ASP A 102 -14.79 -12.20 -25.61
CA ASP A 102 -13.73 -11.19 -25.39
C ASP A 102 -14.28 -9.76 -25.29
N LEU A 103 -15.53 -9.61 -24.84
CA LEU A 103 -16.13 -8.30 -24.57
C LEU A 103 -15.72 -7.81 -23.18
N TYR A 104 -15.28 -6.56 -23.12
CA TYR A 104 -14.68 -5.94 -21.94
C TYR A 104 -15.43 -4.69 -21.45
N ASN A 105 -15.07 -4.22 -20.25
CA ASN A 105 -15.55 -2.98 -19.62
C ASN A 105 -14.67 -1.77 -20.00
N GLU A 106 -14.79 -0.63 -19.31
CA GLU A 106 -13.94 0.55 -19.62
C GLU A 106 -12.46 0.35 -19.23
N ASP A 107 -12.17 -0.55 -18.28
CA ASP A 107 -10.82 -0.85 -17.76
C ASP A 107 -10.09 -1.96 -18.56
N GLY A 108 -10.73 -2.52 -19.59
CA GLY A 108 -10.19 -3.64 -20.38
C GLY A 108 -10.51 -5.04 -19.84
N LEU A 109 -11.16 -5.15 -18.67
CA LEU A 109 -11.51 -6.42 -18.04
C LEU A 109 -12.63 -7.14 -18.81
N THR A 110 -12.30 -8.31 -19.37
CA THR A 110 -13.27 -9.24 -20.01
C THR A 110 -14.05 -10.06 -18.98
N ALA A 111 -15.12 -10.74 -19.40
CA ALA A 111 -15.82 -11.72 -18.56
C ALA A 111 -14.90 -12.81 -17.97
N LEU A 112 -13.86 -13.23 -18.70
CA LEU A 112 -12.89 -14.21 -18.25
C LEU A 112 -12.05 -13.69 -17.07
N HIS A 113 -11.61 -12.43 -17.10
CA HIS A 113 -10.93 -11.76 -15.99
C HIS A 113 -11.78 -11.74 -14.73
N GLN A 114 -13.04 -11.29 -14.81
CA GLN A 114 -13.93 -11.22 -13.64
C GLN A 114 -14.16 -12.61 -13.02
N CYS A 115 -14.46 -13.62 -13.84
CA CYS A 115 -14.61 -14.99 -13.35
C CYS A 115 -13.30 -15.59 -12.78
N CYS A 116 -12.14 -15.06 -13.18
CA CYS A 116 -10.84 -15.41 -12.60
C CYS A 116 -10.48 -14.66 -11.31
N ILE A 117 -11.22 -13.60 -10.95
CA ILE A 117 -11.15 -12.96 -9.63
C ILE A 117 -12.09 -13.66 -8.63
N ASP A 118 -13.32 -13.98 -9.08
CA ASP A 118 -14.40 -14.50 -8.22
C ASP A 118 -14.45 -16.04 -8.05
N ASP A 119 -13.46 -16.78 -8.58
CA ASP A 119 -13.39 -18.25 -8.62
C ASP A 119 -14.59 -18.95 -9.32
N PHE A 120 -15.10 -18.37 -10.42
CA PHE A 120 -16.25 -18.93 -11.16
C PHE A 120 -15.82 -19.99 -12.19
N VAL A 121 -15.24 -21.08 -11.67
CA VAL A 121 -14.58 -22.17 -12.43
C VAL A 121 -15.41 -22.73 -13.60
N ASP A 122 -16.72 -22.91 -13.43
CA ASP A 122 -17.59 -23.43 -14.50
C ASP A 122 -17.89 -22.40 -15.60
N VAL A 123 -17.94 -21.10 -15.26
CA VAL A 123 -18.09 -20.02 -16.23
C VAL A 123 -16.79 -19.81 -17.00
N VAL A 124 -15.63 -19.90 -16.32
CA VAL A 124 -14.31 -19.90 -16.97
C VAL A 124 -14.20 -21.03 -18.01
N ARG A 125 -14.59 -22.27 -17.64
CA ARG A 125 -14.66 -23.38 -18.61
C ARG A 125 -15.58 -23.05 -19.80
N CYS A 126 -16.79 -22.57 -19.55
CA CYS A 126 -17.76 -22.24 -20.60
C CYS A 126 -17.27 -21.13 -21.55
N LEU A 127 -16.53 -20.14 -21.03
CA LEU A 127 -15.91 -19.06 -21.81
C LEU A 127 -14.78 -19.60 -22.69
N LEU A 128 -13.85 -20.38 -22.13
CA LEU A 128 -12.73 -20.99 -22.88
C LEU A 128 -13.23 -21.98 -23.95
N GLU A 129 -14.22 -22.82 -23.62
CA GLU A 129 -14.92 -23.70 -24.59
C GLU A 129 -15.59 -22.92 -25.72
N SER A 130 -15.99 -21.67 -25.47
CA SER A 130 -16.58 -20.76 -26.46
C SER A 130 -15.55 -19.91 -27.21
N GLY A 131 -14.25 -20.16 -27.01
CA GLY A 131 -13.17 -19.48 -27.71
C GLY A 131 -12.72 -18.14 -27.10
N ALA A 132 -12.91 -17.94 -25.79
CA ALA A 132 -12.34 -16.79 -25.09
C ALA A 132 -10.81 -16.76 -25.20
N ASN A 133 -10.24 -15.58 -25.43
CA ASN A 133 -8.80 -15.38 -25.40
C ASN A 133 -8.27 -15.51 -23.97
N VAL A 134 -7.63 -16.64 -23.68
CA VAL A 134 -6.96 -16.93 -22.41
C VAL A 134 -5.86 -15.91 -22.06
N ASN A 135 -5.30 -15.25 -23.09
CA ASN A 135 -4.30 -14.18 -23.00
C ASN A 135 -4.89 -12.84 -23.47
N ALA A 136 -6.15 -12.55 -23.11
CA ALA A 136 -6.66 -11.19 -23.17
C ALA A 136 -5.89 -10.31 -22.18
N CYS A 137 -5.66 -9.05 -22.54
CA CYS A 137 -5.01 -8.07 -21.67
C CYS A 137 -5.98 -6.94 -21.32
N ASP A 138 -5.97 -6.48 -20.08
CA ASP A 138 -6.67 -5.25 -19.64
C ASP A 138 -5.83 -3.98 -19.90
N SER A 139 -6.25 -2.82 -19.38
CA SER A 139 -5.53 -1.56 -19.56
C SER A 139 -4.13 -1.54 -18.94
N GLU A 140 -3.92 -2.29 -17.85
CA GLU A 140 -2.63 -2.41 -17.15
C GLU A 140 -1.86 -3.68 -17.59
N LEU A 141 -2.24 -4.27 -18.73
CA LEU A 141 -1.66 -5.48 -19.31
C LEU A 141 -1.74 -6.71 -18.39
N TRP A 142 -2.65 -6.73 -17.41
CA TRP A 142 -2.97 -7.95 -16.67
C TRP A 142 -3.68 -8.93 -17.59
N THR A 143 -3.48 -10.22 -17.34
CA THR A 143 -4.18 -11.32 -18.01
C THR A 143 -5.06 -12.09 -17.02
N PRO A 144 -6.00 -12.95 -17.46
CA PRO A 144 -6.77 -13.81 -16.56
C PRO A 144 -5.90 -14.68 -15.65
N LEU A 145 -4.68 -15.02 -16.11
CA LEU A 145 -3.70 -15.76 -15.32
C LEU A 145 -3.09 -14.90 -14.21
N HIS A 146 -2.81 -13.61 -14.44
CA HIS A 146 -2.42 -12.69 -13.36
C HIS A 146 -3.52 -12.62 -12.30
N ALA A 147 -4.78 -12.41 -12.71
CA ALA A 147 -5.92 -12.36 -11.78
C ALA A 147 -6.06 -13.63 -10.93
N ALA A 148 -6.06 -14.81 -11.57
CA ALA A 148 -6.17 -16.09 -10.88
C ALA A 148 -4.97 -16.38 -9.96
N ALA A 149 -3.76 -15.94 -10.34
CA ALA A 149 -2.54 -16.10 -9.56
C ALA A 149 -2.49 -15.18 -8.32
N THR A 150 -2.89 -13.90 -8.47
CA THR A 150 -2.99 -12.95 -7.35
C THR A 150 -4.04 -13.36 -6.33
N CYS A 151 -5.18 -13.90 -6.78
CA CYS A 151 -6.23 -14.39 -5.88
C CYS A 151 -5.95 -15.79 -5.30
N GLY A 152 -4.88 -16.47 -5.73
CA GLY A 152 -4.49 -17.80 -5.25
C GLY A 152 -5.41 -18.94 -5.69
N HIS A 153 -6.14 -18.76 -6.81
CA HIS A 153 -7.12 -19.73 -7.30
C HIS A 153 -6.43 -20.85 -8.09
N THR A 154 -5.72 -21.73 -7.38
CA THR A 154 -4.90 -22.81 -7.95
C THR A 154 -5.65 -23.65 -9.01
N GLY A 155 -6.95 -23.92 -8.81
CA GLY A 155 -7.79 -24.65 -9.75
C GLY A 155 -8.06 -23.91 -11.07
N LEU A 156 -8.22 -22.58 -11.01
CA LEU A 156 -8.32 -21.74 -12.20
C LEU A 156 -6.99 -21.65 -12.95
N VAL A 157 -5.88 -21.50 -12.23
CA VAL A 157 -4.53 -21.46 -12.81
C VAL A 157 -4.25 -22.74 -13.62
N GLN A 158 -4.63 -23.92 -13.12
CA GLN A 158 -4.53 -25.17 -13.90
C GLN A 158 -5.35 -25.14 -15.19
N ILE A 159 -6.58 -24.61 -15.16
CA ILE A 159 -7.47 -24.53 -16.33
C ILE A 159 -6.95 -23.53 -17.36
N LEU A 160 -6.46 -22.37 -16.92
CA LEU A 160 -5.87 -21.35 -17.78
C LEU A 160 -4.60 -21.87 -18.47
N VAL A 161 -3.69 -22.50 -17.72
CA VAL A 161 -2.49 -23.16 -18.26
C VAL A 161 -2.87 -24.23 -19.29
N GLN A 162 -3.86 -25.08 -19.00
CA GLN A 162 -4.37 -26.08 -19.96
C GLN A 162 -5.02 -25.43 -21.20
N GLY A 163 -5.58 -24.23 -21.05
CA GLY A 163 -6.10 -23.40 -22.15
C GLY A 163 -5.03 -22.67 -22.98
N GLY A 164 -3.74 -22.74 -22.60
CA GLY A 164 -2.64 -22.06 -23.29
C GLY A 164 -2.33 -20.66 -22.74
N ALA A 165 -2.58 -20.41 -21.45
CA ALA A 165 -2.17 -19.16 -20.80
C ALA A 165 -0.65 -18.97 -20.84
N ASP A 166 -0.21 -17.75 -21.15
CA ASP A 166 1.19 -17.37 -21.22
C ASP A 166 1.76 -17.09 -19.81
N LEU A 167 2.69 -17.95 -19.39
CA LEU A 167 3.40 -17.85 -18.11
C LEU A 167 4.43 -16.71 -18.08
N LEU A 168 4.83 -16.20 -19.25
CA LEU A 168 5.80 -15.13 -19.44
C LEU A 168 5.15 -13.79 -19.79
N ALA A 169 3.81 -13.69 -19.73
CA ALA A 169 3.11 -12.43 -19.87
C ALA A 169 3.56 -11.45 -18.78
N VAL A 170 3.92 -10.22 -19.17
CA VAL A 170 4.41 -9.16 -18.26
C VAL A 170 3.45 -7.99 -18.25
N ASN A 171 2.90 -7.67 -17.07
CA ASN A 171 1.95 -6.58 -16.89
C ASN A 171 2.60 -5.18 -17.01
N ALA A 172 1.87 -4.09 -16.73
CA ALA A 172 2.40 -2.73 -16.73
C ALA A 172 3.59 -2.56 -15.77
N ASP A 173 3.48 -3.06 -14.54
CA ASP A 173 4.47 -2.95 -13.47
C ASP A 173 5.78 -3.74 -13.69
N GLY A 174 5.82 -4.65 -14.67
CA GLY A 174 6.95 -5.55 -14.91
C GLY A 174 6.86 -6.92 -14.21
N ASN A 175 5.73 -7.21 -13.57
CA ASN A 175 5.47 -8.49 -12.90
C ASN A 175 4.98 -9.55 -13.90
N MET A 176 5.31 -10.81 -13.63
CA MET A 176 4.68 -12.00 -14.22
C MET A 176 3.68 -12.61 -13.21
N PRO A 177 2.76 -13.50 -13.62
CA PRO A 177 1.74 -14.05 -12.72
C PRO A 177 2.31 -14.69 -11.43
N TYR A 178 3.47 -15.34 -11.53
CA TYR A 178 4.13 -16.00 -10.38
C TYR A 178 4.75 -14.99 -9.37
N ASP A 179 5.06 -13.76 -9.78
CA ASP A 179 5.55 -12.73 -8.84
C ASP A 179 4.43 -12.22 -7.92
N LEU A 180 3.16 -12.38 -8.34
CA LEU A 180 1.98 -11.86 -7.65
C LEU A 180 1.28 -12.89 -6.73
N CYS A 181 1.74 -14.14 -6.69
CA CYS A 181 1.14 -15.17 -5.83
C CYS A 181 1.39 -14.89 -4.34
N GLU A 182 0.34 -14.62 -3.57
CA GLU A 182 0.43 -14.57 -2.10
C GLU A 182 0.54 -15.97 -1.47
N ASP A 183 -0.02 -17.00 -2.10
CA ASP A 183 -0.05 -18.37 -1.58
C ASP A 183 1.04 -19.27 -2.17
N GLU A 184 1.64 -20.12 -1.33
CA GLU A 184 2.73 -21.01 -1.74
C GLU A 184 2.23 -22.15 -2.67
N ALA A 185 0.94 -22.49 -2.69
CA ALA A 185 0.43 -23.63 -3.46
C ALA A 185 0.26 -23.29 -4.96
N THR A 186 -0.28 -22.10 -5.26
CA THR A 186 -0.36 -21.57 -6.63
C THR A 186 1.02 -21.16 -7.13
N LEU A 187 1.87 -20.63 -6.26
CA LEU A 187 3.29 -20.38 -6.59
C LEU A 187 4.04 -21.67 -6.94
N GLU A 188 3.97 -22.72 -6.09
CA GLU A 188 4.61 -24.02 -6.37
C GLU A 188 4.05 -24.66 -7.65
N LEU A 189 2.75 -24.51 -7.93
CA LEU A 189 2.16 -24.95 -9.19
C LEU A 189 2.80 -24.24 -10.39
N ILE A 190 2.87 -22.89 -10.37
CA ILE A 190 3.41 -22.14 -11.51
C ILE A 190 4.92 -22.38 -11.65
N GLU A 191 5.69 -22.42 -10.56
CA GLU A 191 7.13 -22.81 -10.57
C GLU A 191 7.32 -24.18 -11.26
N VAL A 192 6.48 -25.17 -10.94
CA VAL A 192 6.55 -26.51 -11.55
C VAL A 192 6.16 -26.49 -13.02
N VAL A 193 5.05 -25.85 -13.40
CA VAL A 193 4.62 -25.79 -14.81
C VAL A 193 5.66 -25.05 -15.66
N MET A 194 6.24 -23.95 -15.18
CA MET A 194 7.32 -23.24 -15.89
C MET A 194 8.53 -24.17 -16.11
N ALA A 195 8.92 -24.94 -15.11
CA ALA A 195 10.00 -25.93 -15.23
C ALA A 195 9.66 -27.09 -16.17
N GLU A 196 8.41 -27.58 -16.19
CA GLU A 196 7.94 -28.63 -17.12
C GLU A 196 7.88 -28.13 -18.58
N GLN A 197 7.55 -26.85 -18.80
CA GLN A 197 7.63 -26.21 -20.11
C GLN A 197 9.08 -25.87 -20.52
N GLY A 198 10.05 -26.05 -19.63
CA GLY A 198 11.47 -25.77 -19.88
C GLY A 198 11.81 -24.28 -19.87
N ILE A 199 10.99 -23.43 -19.25
CA ILE A 199 11.22 -21.99 -19.15
C ILE A 199 12.47 -21.73 -18.30
N THR A 200 13.40 -20.96 -18.88
CA THR A 200 14.69 -20.60 -18.29
C THR A 200 14.65 -19.19 -17.71
N GLN A 201 15.57 -18.89 -16.77
CA GLN A 201 15.75 -17.52 -16.27
C GLN A 201 16.11 -16.54 -17.39
N GLU A 202 16.89 -16.99 -18.39
CA GLU A 202 17.27 -16.18 -19.55
C GLU A 202 16.04 -15.72 -20.35
N GLN A 203 15.02 -16.58 -20.50
CA GLN A 203 13.76 -16.22 -21.16
C GLN A 203 12.88 -15.31 -20.30
N ILE A 204 12.88 -15.50 -18.97
CA ILE A 204 12.17 -14.61 -18.03
C ILE A 204 12.76 -13.19 -18.11
N ASP A 205 14.09 -13.09 -18.11
CA ASP A 205 14.80 -11.82 -18.19
C ASP A 205 14.67 -11.17 -19.58
N GLU A 206 14.70 -11.96 -20.67
CA GLU A 206 14.42 -11.47 -22.04
C GLU A 206 12.98 -10.92 -22.17
N CYS A 207 11.97 -11.60 -21.62
CA CYS A 207 10.58 -11.13 -21.65
C CYS A 207 10.37 -9.84 -20.84
N ARG A 208 11.00 -9.71 -19.66
CA ARG A 208 10.98 -8.44 -18.89
C ARG A 208 11.70 -7.32 -19.65
N ALA A 209 12.88 -7.59 -20.21
CA ALA A 209 13.66 -6.63 -20.97
C ALA A 209 13.07 -6.29 -22.36
N ALA A 210 12.06 -7.01 -22.85
CA ALA A 210 11.52 -6.85 -24.19
C ALA A 210 11.00 -5.41 -24.47
N LYS A 211 10.34 -4.78 -23.50
CA LYS A 211 9.85 -3.39 -23.62
C LYS A 211 11.01 -2.39 -23.71
N GLU A 212 12.02 -2.50 -22.83
CA GLU A 212 13.23 -1.67 -22.87
C GLU A 212 13.98 -1.87 -24.19
N ARG A 213 14.18 -3.11 -24.62
CA ARG A 213 14.91 -3.48 -25.84
C ARG A 213 14.21 -2.98 -27.10
N ALA A 214 12.87 -2.99 -27.14
CA ALA A 214 12.10 -2.38 -28.22
C ALA A 214 12.34 -0.86 -28.27
N MET A 215 12.18 -0.17 -27.14
CA MET A 215 12.41 1.27 -27.03
C MET A 215 13.87 1.66 -27.38
N LEU A 216 14.86 0.84 -27.00
CA LEU A 216 16.27 1.04 -27.33
C LEU A 216 16.52 0.96 -28.84
N ASN A 217 15.90 0.01 -29.54
CA ASN A 217 15.98 -0.09 -30.99
C ASN A 217 15.33 1.12 -31.69
N ASP A 218 14.17 1.58 -31.20
CA ASP A 218 13.50 2.77 -31.73
C ASP A 218 14.31 4.06 -31.49
N VAL A 219 14.94 4.20 -30.32
CA VAL A 219 15.87 5.29 -29.99
C VAL A 219 17.12 5.25 -30.88
N GLN A 220 17.72 4.08 -31.11
CA GLN A 220 18.83 3.96 -32.06
C GLN A 220 18.39 4.35 -33.48
N ALA A 221 17.21 3.92 -33.92
CA ALA A 221 16.68 4.29 -35.23
C ALA A 221 16.35 5.79 -35.36
N LEU A 222 15.97 6.48 -34.26
CA LEU A 222 15.83 7.95 -34.20
C LEU A 222 17.21 8.63 -34.31
N ILE A 223 18.22 8.13 -33.59
CA ILE A 223 19.61 8.61 -33.63
C ILE A 223 20.19 8.49 -35.04
N ASP A 224 20.03 7.34 -35.69
CA ASP A 224 20.56 7.06 -37.04
C ASP A 224 19.93 7.96 -38.12
N ARG A 225 18.71 8.45 -37.90
CA ARG A 225 18.03 9.44 -38.76
C ARG A 225 18.39 10.89 -38.43
N GLY A 226 18.98 11.15 -37.26
CA GLY A 226 19.21 12.50 -36.74
C GLY A 226 17.94 13.20 -36.24
N ASP A 227 16.93 12.43 -35.82
CA ASP A 227 15.67 12.96 -35.29
C ASP A 227 15.87 13.63 -33.91
N ASN A 228 14.96 14.54 -33.54
CA ASN A 228 15.04 15.24 -32.24
C ASN A 228 14.60 14.34 -31.08
N LEU A 229 15.57 13.84 -30.30
CA LEU A 229 15.33 13.05 -29.08
C LEU A 229 14.52 13.80 -28.00
N ASN A 230 14.47 15.14 -28.06
CA ASN A 230 13.67 15.98 -27.18
C ASN A 230 12.26 16.27 -27.77
N ALA A 231 11.77 15.42 -28.67
CA ALA A 231 10.38 15.42 -29.08
C ALA A 231 9.47 15.15 -27.87
N LYS A 232 8.28 15.76 -27.91
CA LYS A 232 7.26 15.63 -26.88
C LYS A 232 6.02 14.93 -27.40
N ASP A 233 5.38 14.14 -26.55
CA ASP A 233 4.07 13.56 -26.80
C ASP A 233 2.92 14.55 -26.52
N GLN A 234 1.68 14.05 -26.43
CA GLN A 234 0.49 14.88 -26.16
C GLN A 234 0.41 15.37 -24.71
N GLN A 235 1.09 14.67 -23.80
CA GLN A 235 1.24 14.95 -22.38
C GLN A 235 2.48 15.83 -22.10
N GLY A 236 3.23 16.18 -23.15
CA GLY A 236 4.44 17.01 -23.05
C GLY A 236 5.69 16.26 -22.57
N ALA A 237 5.59 14.95 -22.33
CA ALA A 237 6.68 14.09 -21.88
C ALA A 237 7.62 13.73 -23.03
N THR A 238 8.89 13.44 -22.72
CA THR A 238 9.91 13.03 -23.70
C THR A 238 10.29 11.56 -23.51
N LEU A 239 11.04 11.00 -24.47
CA LEU A 239 11.61 9.65 -24.36
C LEU A 239 12.40 9.44 -23.05
N LEU A 240 13.07 10.48 -22.55
CA LEU A 240 13.79 10.43 -21.28
C LEU A 240 12.86 10.38 -20.06
N HIS A 241 11.64 10.95 -20.12
CA HIS A 241 10.63 10.78 -19.06
C HIS A 241 10.12 9.33 -19.01
N VAL A 242 9.83 8.75 -20.19
CA VAL A 242 9.32 7.37 -20.31
C VAL A 242 10.37 6.37 -19.82
N ALA A 243 11.62 6.52 -20.27
CA ALA A 243 12.73 5.71 -19.76
C ALA A 243 12.94 5.91 -18.25
N ALA A 244 12.78 7.15 -17.76
CA ALA A 244 12.98 7.46 -16.35
C ALA A 244 11.91 6.88 -15.42
N ALA A 245 10.64 6.87 -15.82
CA ALA A 245 9.55 6.26 -15.04
C ALA A 245 9.69 4.73 -14.95
N ASN A 246 10.04 4.09 -16.08
CA ASN A 246 10.13 2.63 -16.19
C ASN A 246 11.50 2.05 -15.74
N GLY A 247 12.47 2.90 -15.40
CA GLY A 247 13.81 2.46 -14.97
C GLY A 247 14.69 1.90 -16.09
N TYR A 248 14.38 2.17 -17.35
CA TYR A 248 15.09 1.65 -18.54
C TYR A 248 16.48 2.28 -18.68
N LEU A 249 17.44 1.77 -17.90
CA LEU A 249 18.76 2.35 -17.73
C LEU A 249 19.53 2.43 -19.05
N SER A 250 19.49 1.39 -19.89
CA SER A 250 20.22 1.33 -21.16
C SER A 250 19.69 2.38 -22.15
N VAL A 251 18.38 2.63 -22.12
CA VAL A 251 17.74 3.69 -22.92
C VAL A 251 18.11 5.07 -22.38
N GLY A 252 18.12 5.23 -21.04
CA GLY A 252 18.58 6.45 -20.38
C GLY A 252 20.02 6.82 -20.73
N GLU A 253 20.94 5.86 -20.66
CA GLU A 253 22.35 6.03 -21.02
C GLU A 253 22.51 6.52 -22.46
N VAL A 254 21.93 5.80 -23.44
CA VAL A 254 22.04 6.17 -24.87
C VAL A 254 21.42 7.54 -25.17
N LEU A 255 20.26 7.88 -24.58
CA LEU A 255 19.66 9.21 -24.72
C LEU A 255 20.58 10.32 -24.17
N LEU A 256 21.20 10.10 -23.02
CA LEU A 256 22.05 11.07 -22.34
C LEU A 256 23.42 11.24 -23.01
N GLU A 257 24.03 10.15 -23.52
CA GLU A 257 25.22 10.22 -24.37
C GLU A 257 24.97 11.04 -25.64
N HIS A 258 23.80 10.85 -26.26
CA HIS A 258 23.36 11.61 -27.44
C HIS A 258 22.75 12.99 -27.12
N ARG A 259 22.97 13.50 -25.88
CA ARG A 259 22.61 14.86 -25.44
C ARG A 259 21.11 15.16 -25.42
N ALA A 260 20.28 14.20 -25.05
CA ALA A 260 18.92 14.49 -24.58
C ALA A 260 18.97 15.49 -23.41
N CYS A 261 17.98 16.38 -23.35
CA CYS A 261 17.92 17.44 -22.35
C CYS A 261 17.28 16.92 -21.06
N VAL A 262 18.05 16.99 -19.96
CA VAL A 262 17.68 16.40 -18.67
C VAL A 262 16.60 17.19 -17.93
N ASP A 263 16.55 18.51 -18.13
CA ASP A 263 15.65 19.43 -17.43
C ASP A 263 14.40 19.83 -18.24
N VAL A 264 14.01 19.02 -19.24
CA VAL A 264 12.72 19.21 -19.92
C VAL A 264 11.60 18.84 -18.96
N THR A 265 10.55 19.67 -18.87
CA THR A 265 9.35 19.36 -18.08
C THR A 265 8.21 18.84 -18.96
N ASP A 266 7.32 17.99 -18.44
CA ASP A 266 6.06 17.61 -19.09
C ASP A 266 4.91 18.62 -18.87
N ALA A 267 3.64 18.21 -19.02
CA ALA A 267 2.46 19.04 -18.79
C ALA A 267 2.17 19.34 -17.31
N ASP A 268 2.58 18.48 -16.38
CA ASP A 268 2.44 18.68 -14.92
C ASP A 268 3.68 19.39 -14.32
N GLY A 269 4.64 19.75 -15.17
CA GLY A 269 5.88 20.42 -14.80
C GLY A 269 6.94 19.45 -14.27
N TRP A 270 6.70 18.14 -14.32
CA TRP A 270 7.65 17.13 -13.86
C TRP A 270 8.81 17.02 -14.84
N THR A 271 10.02 16.83 -14.32
CA THR A 271 11.21 16.46 -15.11
C THR A 271 11.40 14.93 -15.08
N PRO A 272 12.25 14.34 -15.93
CA PRO A 272 12.63 12.93 -15.83
C PRO A 272 13.10 12.52 -14.41
N LEU A 273 13.73 13.44 -13.66
CA LEU A 273 14.13 13.18 -12.28
C LEU A 273 12.94 13.06 -11.32
N HIS A 274 11.85 13.81 -11.52
CA HIS A 274 10.60 13.62 -10.77
C HIS A 274 9.99 12.24 -11.07
N ALA A 275 9.93 11.85 -12.36
CA ALA A 275 9.42 10.55 -12.77
C ALA A 275 10.22 9.38 -12.15
N ALA A 276 11.55 9.41 -12.26
CA ALA A 276 12.41 8.39 -11.65
C ALA A 276 12.29 8.34 -10.12
N SER A 277 12.09 9.48 -9.47
CA SER A 277 11.96 9.56 -8.01
C SER A 277 10.59 9.08 -7.51
N CYS A 278 9.52 9.37 -8.25
CA CYS A 278 8.17 8.92 -7.92
C CYS A 278 8.03 7.39 -8.06
N TRP A 279 8.59 6.82 -9.13
CA TRP A 279 8.52 5.38 -9.43
C TRP A 279 9.67 4.55 -8.83
N GLY A 280 10.44 5.08 -7.88
CA GLY A 280 11.44 4.31 -7.11
C GLY A 280 12.71 3.89 -7.90
N GLN A 281 13.00 4.54 -9.03
CA GLN A 281 14.04 4.12 -9.98
C GLN A 281 15.45 4.58 -9.57
N LEU A 282 15.99 4.00 -8.49
CA LEU A 282 17.25 4.37 -7.83
C LEU A 282 18.44 4.59 -8.81
N GLN A 283 18.70 3.63 -9.69
CA GLN A 283 19.85 3.68 -10.61
C GLN A 283 19.70 4.80 -11.66
N MET A 284 18.46 5.03 -12.10
CA MET A 284 18.12 6.12 -13.03
C MET A 284 18.26 7.49 -12.35
N VAL A 285 17.89 7.62 -11.07
CA VAL A 285 18.14 8.84 -10.28
C VAL A 285 19.64 9.15 -10.20
N GLU A 286 20.49 8.14 -9.98
CA GLU A 286 21.95 8.34 -9.99
C GLU A 286 22.48 8.78 -11.36
N LEU A 287 22.01 8.16 -12.45
CA LEU A 287 22.39 8.49 -13.82
C LEU A 287 21.98 9.92 -14.22
N LEU A 288 20.72 10.30 -13.99
CA LEU A 288 20.19 11.64 -14.31
C LEU A 288 20.95 12.74 -13.54
N VAL A 289 21.25 12.51 -12.26
CA VAL A 289 22.02 13.47 -11.44
C VAL A 289 23.49 13.52 -11.85
N ALA A 290 24.10 12.41 -12.29
CA ALA A 290 25.44 12.39 -12.86
C ALA A 290 25.53 13.20 -14.18
N HIS A 291 24.47 13.20 -14.98
CA HIS A 291 24.34 14.02 -16.19
C HIS A 291 23.84 15.46 -15.92
N GLY A 292 23.58 15.82 -14.66
CA GLY A 292 23.40 17.20 -14.22
C GLY A 292 21.98 17.67 -13.91
N ALA A 293 21.00 16.76 -13.79
CA ALA A 293 19.61 17.09 -13.42
C ALA A 293 19.51 17.96 -12.15
N ASP A 294 18.64 18.97 -12.15
CA ASP A 294 18.41 19.78 -10.94
C ASP A 294 17.57 19.05 -9.87
N LEU A 295 18.25 18.68 -8.77
CA LEU A 295 17.70 18.16 -7.51
C LEU A 295 16.73 19.13 -6.77
N ASN A 296 16.51 20.32 -7.31
CA ASN A 296 15.61 21.37 -6.80
C ASN A 296 14.66 21.90 -7.88
N ALA A 297 14.56 21.22 -9.04
CA ALA A 297 13.49 21.45 -9.99
C ALA A 297 12.12 21.34 -9.28
N LYS A 298 11.11 22.05 -9.80
CA LYS A 298 9.80 22.19 -9.19
C LYS A 298 8.67 21.87 -10.17
N SER A 299 7.72 21.04 -9.75
CA SER A 299 6.48 20.75 -10.49
C SER A 299 5.56 21.98 -10.55
N LEU A 300 4.44 21.89 -11.29
CA LEU A 300 3.39 22.92 -11.25
C LEU A 300 2.72 23.05 -9.86
N LEU A 301 2.93 22.07 -8.96
CA LEU A 301 2.46 22.08 -7.57
C LEU A 301 3.53 22.59 -6.58
N ASP A 302 4.67 23.08 -7.08
CA ASP A 302 5.84 23.58 -6.32
C ASP A 302 6.64 22.48 -5.58
N GLU A 303 6.30 21.21 -5.79
CA GLU A 303 6.96 20.00 -5.25
C GLU A 303 8.31 19.75 -5.94
N THR A 304 9.29 19.18 -5.24
CA THR A 304 10.58 18.76 -5.81
C THR A 304 10.66 17.23 -5.99
N PRO A 305 11.67 16.67 -6.69
CA PRO A 305 11.83 15.22 -6.83
C PRO A 305 11.91 14.46 -5.50
N LEU A 306 12.36 15.12 -4.42
CA LEU A 306 12.44 14.57 -3.07
C LEU A 306 11.07 14.51 -2.34
N ASP A 307 10.12 15.35 -2.76
CA ASP A 307 8.79 15.46 -2.14
C ASP A 307 7.78 14.48 -2.77
N VAL A 308 7.93 14.20 -4.08
CA VAL A 308 7.15 13.16 -4.80
C VAL A 308 7.69 11.74 -4.59
N CYS A 309 8.83 11.58 -3.91
CA CYS A 309 9.50 10.31 -3.68
C CYS A 309 8.83 9.53 -2.53
N VAL A 310 8.13 8.44 -2.86
CA VAL A 310 7.47 7.56 -1.88
C VAL A 310 8.44 6.53 -1.29
N ASP A 311 9.44 6.10 -2.06
CA ASP A 311 10.43 5.10 -1.64
C ASP A 311 11.51 5.71 -0.72
N GLU A 312 11.79 5.07 0.42
CA GLU A 312 12.76 5.56 1.42
C GLU A 312 14.24 5.34 0.99
N GLU A 313 14.56 4.32 0.17
CA GLU A 313 15.93 4.11 -0.32
C GLU A 313 16.30 5.19 -1.36
N VAL A 314 15.40 5.48 -2.29
CA VAL A 314 15.55 6.57 -3.28
C VAL A 314 15.54 7.94 -2.60
N ARG A 315 14.66 8.15 -1.62
CA ARG A 315 14.61 9.38 -0.81
C ARG A 315 15.90 9.61 -0.03
N ALA A 316 16.46 8.57 0.59
CA ALA A 316 17.76 8.62 1.25
C ALA A 316 18.89 8.94 0.24
N LYS A 317 18.84 8.36 -0.97
CA LYS A 317 19.81 8.65 -2.04
C LYS A 317 19.71 10.08 -2.54
N LEU A 318 18.51 10.61 -2.79
CA LEU A 318 18.29 11.99 -3.18
C LEU A 318 18.83 12.97 -2.13
N LEU A 319 18.63 12.70 -0.84
CA LEU A 319 19.24 13.45 0.25
C LEU A 319 20.77 13.36 0.23
N GLU A 320 21.35 12.17 0.01
CA GLU A 320 22.80 11.99 -0.09
C GLU A 320 23.40 12.79 -1.26
N LEU A 321 22.78 12.71 -2.45
CA LEU A 321 23.17 13.43 -3.66
C LEU A 321 23.02 14.95 -3.49
N LYS A 322 21.93 15.40 -2.85
CA LYS A 322 21.69 16.82 -2.52
C LYS A 322 22.73 17.37 -1.56
N HIS A 323 23.08 16.65 -0.50
CA HIS A 323 24.16 17.03 0.42
C HIS A 323 25.54 17.07 -0.28
N LYS A 324 25.83 16.12 -1.18
CA LYS A 324 27.06 16.13 -2.01
C LYS A 324 27.11 17.36 -2.92
N HIS A 325 26.03 17.66 -3.65
CA HIS A 325 25.93 18.83 -4.52
C HIS A 325 26.11 20.13 -3.73
N ASP A 326 25.40 20.27 -2.59
CA ASP A 326 25.52 21.40 -1.68
C ASP A 326 26.96 21.61 -1.18
N ALA A 327 27.65 20.53 -0.81
CA ALA A 327 29.03 20.59 -0.34
C ALA A 327 30.00 21.04 -1.46
N ILE A 328 29.78 20.57 -2.70
CA ILE A 328 30.53 20.99 -3.88
C ILE A 328 30.32 22.49 -4.14
N MET A 329 29.07 22.97 -4.18
CA MET A 329 28.73 24.37 -4.42
C MET A 329 29.29 25.30 -3.32
N LYS A 330 29.09 24.94 -2.04
CA LYS A 330 29.67 25.64 -0.88
C LYS A 330 31.20 25.67 -0.93
N ASN A 331 31.86 24.69 -1.54
CA ASN A 331 33.30 24.72 -1.75
C ASN A 331 33.72 25.55 -2.97
N GLN A 332 33.00 25.49 -4.09
CA GLN A 332 33.23 26.38 -5.23
C GLN A 332 33.15 27.85 -4.81
N ASP A 333 32.16 28.23 -3.99
CA ASP A 333 31.99 29.63 -3.58
C ASP A 333 33.04 30.09 -2.56
N LYS A 334 33.56 29.19 -1.71
CA LYS A 334 34.78 29.45 -0.92
C LYS A 334 35.98 29.71 -1.84
N HIS A 335 36.13 28.95 -2.94
CA HIS A 335 37.20 29.16 -3.92
C HIS A 335 37.02 30.48 -4.70
N LYS A 336 35.84 30.75 -5.26
CA LYS A 336 35.50 32.03 -5.93
C LYS A 336 35.75 33.23 -4.99
N GLY A 337 35.24 33.18 -3.75
CA GLY A 337 35.45 34.22 -2.75
C GLY A 337 36.91 34.36 -2.27
N SER A 338 37.69 33.27 -2.27
CA SER A 338 39.13 33.30 -1.99
C SER A 338 39.91 33.97 -3.13
N LEU A 339 39.60 33.63 -4.38
CA LEU A 339 40.18 34.27 -5.57
C LEU A 339 39.79 35.76 -5.65
N GLN A 340 38.53 36.09 -5.40
CA GLN A 340 38.05 37.48 -5.35
C GLN A 340 38.79 38.30 -4.28
N ARG A 341 38.99 37.74 -3.07
CA ARG A 341 39.80 38.40 -2.02
C ARG A 341 41.27 38.57 -2.41
N ARG A 342 41.85 37.63 -3.17
CA ARG A 342 43.23 37.73 -3.69
C ARG A 342 43.37 38.78 -4.80
N ALA A 343 42.38 38.88 -5.69
CA ALA A 343 42.33 39.95 -6.70
C ALA A 343 42.20 41.33 -6.04
N SER A 344 41.28 41.47 -5.08
CA SER A 344 41.08 42.73 -4.33
C SER A 344 42.29 43.15 -3.51
N SER A 345 43.08 42.21 -2.96
CA SER A 345 44.29 42.55 -2.20
C SER A 345 45.47 42.95 -3.08
N ALA A 346 45.55 42.46 -4.33
CA ALA A 346 46.63 42.80 -5.27
C ALA A 346 46.64 44.29 -5.67
N SER A 347 45.48 44.96 -5.67
CA SER A 347 45.37 46.38 -6.03
C SER A 347 45.57 47.35 -4.85
N SER A 348 45.65 46.87 -3.60
CA SER A 348 45.74 47.73 -2.41
C SER A 348 47.20 48.05 -2.05
N ARG A 349 47.80 48.98 -2.80
CA ARG A 349 49.17 49.45 -2.60
C ARG A 349 49.27 50.42 -1.40
N GLY A 350 49.02 49.91 -0.18
CA GLY A 350 48.91 50.74 1.04
C GLY A 350 49.23 50.02 2.35
N LYS A 351 50.52 49.70 2.60
CA LYS A 351 50.99 49.11 3.88
C LYS A 351 50.92 50.13 5.03
N VAL A 352 49.76 50.29 5.67
CA VAL A 352 49.62 50.98 6.96
C VAL A 352 49.59 49.96 8.10
N VAL A 353 50.78 49.62 8.61
CA VAL A 353 50.91 48.77 9.82
C VAL A 353 50.53 49.60 11.05
N ARG A 354 49.25 49.55 11.43
CA ARG A 354 48.82 50.01 12.76
C ARG A 354 49.44 49.09 13.81
N ARG A 355 50.36 49.63 14.62
CA ARG A 355 50.92 48.93 15.78
C ARG A 355 49.80 48.77 16.82
N THR A 356 49.28 47.55 16.99
CA THR A 356 48.40 47.21 18.10
C THR A 356 49.10 47.51 19.42
N SER A 357 48.36 48.04 20.40
CA SER A 357 48.97 48.46 21.66
C SER A 357 49.49 47.25 22.45
N VAL A 358 50.49 47.47 23.31
CA VAL A 358 51.02 46.38 24.15
C VAL A 358 49.92 45.80 25.06
N ASN A 359 49.02 46.66 25.59
CA ASN A 359 47.89 46.24 26.41
C ASN A 359 46.87 45.38 25.64
N GLU A 360 46.63 45.69 24.37
CA GLU A 360 45.75 44.96 23.47
C GLU A 360 46.33 43.57 23.13
N ARG A 361 47.65 43.48 22.94
CA ARG A 361 48.36 42.19 22.80
C ARG A 361 48.30 41.34 24.07
N SER A 362 48.48 41.97 25.24
CA SER A 362 48.32 41.33 26.55
C SER A 362 46.85 41.06 26.92
N SER A 363 45.88 41.57 26.17
CA SER A 363 44.47 41.20 26.27
C SER A 363 44.17 39.94 25.45
N LEU A 364 44.73 39.85 24.23
CA LEU A 364 44.63 38.66 23.38
C LEU A 364 45.26 37.44 24.05
N TYR A 365 46.51 37.51 24.52
CA TYR A 365 47.15 36.39 25.23
C TYR A 365 46.35 35.90 26.46
N ARG A 366 45.81 36.81 27.27
CA ARG A 366 44.94 36.43 28.41
C ARG A 366 43.64 35.77 27.95
N ARG A 367 43.07 36.18 26.81
CA ARG A 367 41.84 35.62 26.24
C ARG A 367 42.08 34.28 25.54
N GLU A 368 43.28 34.04 25.01
CA GLU A 368 43.70 32.73 24.49
C GLU A 368 43.96 31.75 25.64
N HIS A 369 44.81 32.10 26.62
CA HIS A 369 45.05 31.24 27.79
C HIS A 369 43.77 30.93 28.60
N HIS A 370 42.82 31.86 28.67
CA HIS A 370 41.52 31.58 29.30
C HIS A 370 40.67 30.58 28.50
N LYS A 371 40.74 30.59 27.17
CA LYS A 371 40.09 29.59 26.31
C LYS A 371 40.78 28.23 26.40
N GLU A 372 42.11 28.20 26.36
CA GLU A 372 42.89 26.99 26.58
C GLU A 372 42.54 26.36 27.93
N ALA A 373 42.49 27.16 29.00
CA ALA A 373 42.12 26.70 30.34
C ALA A 373 40.71 26.08 30.42
N MET A 374 39.72 26.60 29.68
CA MET A 374 38.40 25.96 29.58
C MET A 374 38.48 24.60 28.89
N VAL A 375 39.21 24.47 27.77
CA VAL A 375 39.39 23.19 27.06
C VAL A 375 40.10 22.14 27.93
N TRP A 376 41.08 22.55 28.74
CA TRP A 376 41.71 21.65 29.73
C TRP A 376 40.78 21.27 30.89
N GLN A 377 39.85 22.14 31.29
CA GLN A 377 38.85 21.83 32.31
C GLN A 377 37.75 20.88 31.81
N ASP A 378 37.29 21.02 30.57
CA ASP A 378 36.32 20.09 29.97
C ASP A 378 36.93 18.69 29.80
N ARG A 379 38.17 18.60 29.32
CA ARG A 379 38.89 17.31 29.25
C ARG A 379 39.03 16.64 30.62
N GLY A 380 39.48 17.40 31.62
CA GLY A 380 39.59 16.94 33.01
C GLY A 380 38.26 16.65 33.73
N ARG A 381 37.10 16.93 33.09
CA ARG A 381 35.79 16.42 33.50
C ARG A 381 35.46 15.11 32.80
N GLN A 382 35.69 15.02 31.49
CA GLN A 382 35.42 13.80 30.72
C GLN A 382 36.21 12.60 31.23
N ASP A 383 37.51 12.76 31.48
CA ASP A 383 38.37 11.65 31.95
C ASP A 383 37.90 11.11 33.32
N ARG A 384 37.36 11.96 34.22
CA ARG A 384 36.83 11.53 35.53
C ARG A 384 35.51 10.79 35.44
N GLN A 385 34.60 11.25 34.58
CA GLN A 385 33.30 10.58 34.40
C GLN A 385 33.45 9.16 33.82
N THR A 386 34.58 8.83 33.19
CA THR A 386 34.92 7.47 32.77
C THR A 386 35.62 6.62 33.83
N GLU A 387 36.20 7.23 34.88
CA GLU A 387 36.83 6.49 35.99
C GLU A 387 35.83 6.19 37.11
N ASP A 388 35.00 7.18 37.49
CA ASP A 388 34.01 7.04 38.58
C ASP A 388 32.89 6.00 38.28
N GLU A 389 32.56 5.74 37.00
CA GLU A 389 31.46 4.83 36.63
C GLU A 389 31.80 3.33 36.62
N ASP A 390 33.09 2.95 36.61
CA ASP A 390 33.50 1.55 36.52
C ASP A 390 33.89 0.93 37.88
N GLU A 391 34.39 1.72 38.85
CA GLU A 391 34.69 1.20 40.21
C GLU A 391 33.40 0.89 41.03
N ASP A 392 32.37 1.74 40.93
CA ASP A 392 31.10 1.54 41.66
C ASP A 392 30.35 0.26 41.21
N ARG A 393 30.48 -0.13 39.93
CA ARG A 393 29.82 -1.34 39.39
C ARG A 393 30.42 -2.65 39.92
N GLN A 394 31.71 -2.69 40.26
CA GLN A 394 32.33 -3.91 40.79
C GLN A 394 32.04 -4.10 42.30
N THR A 395 31.89 -3.01 43.05
CA THR A 395 31.76 -3.07 44.52
C THR A 395 30.36 -3.53 44.98
N ASP A 396 29.30 -3.09 44.30
CA ASP A 396 27.90 -3.41 44.69
C ASP A 396 27.42 -4.83 44.31
N ALA A 397 28.29 -5.61 43.63
CA ALA A 397 28.06 -7.01 43.27
C ALA A 397 28.42 -7.97 44.41
N GLU A 398 29.48 -7.70 45.19
CA GLU A 398 29.94 -8.59 46.26
C GLU A 398 29.23 -8.35 47.60
N LEU A 399 28.76 -7.13 47.88
CA LEU A 399 28.20 -6.77 49.19
C LEU A 399 26.83 -7.41 49.50
N LYS A 400 26.08 -7.87 48.49
CA LYS A 400 24.73 -8.43 48.68
C LYS A 400 24.71 -9.86 49.25
N HIS A 401 25.87 -10.49 49.43
CA HIS A 401 25.95 -11.92 49.78
C HIS A 401 26.23 -12.24 51.27
N MET A 402 26.32 -11.25 52.16
CA MET A 402 26.58 -11.47 53.60
C MET A 402 25.80 -10.53 54.54
N THR A 403 25.15 -11.12 55.58
CA THR A 403 24.58 -10.45 56.78
C THR A 403 23.53 -9.35 56.55
N THR A 404 22.26 -9.44 56.95
CA THR A 404 21.52 -10.26 57.95
C THR A 404 21.91 -10.11 59.43
N ALA A 405 21.76 -8.90 60.03
CA ALA A 405 21.54 -8.75 61.49
C ALA A 405 20.94 -7.37 61.94
N SER A 406 20.09 -7.41 62.96
CA SER A 406 19.83 -6.42 64.04
C SER A 406 19.86 -4.89 63.82
N ARG A 407 18.68 -4.32 63.49
CA ARG A 407 17.82 -3.44 64.36
C ARG A 407 18.42 -2.86 65.67
N VAL A 408 18.22 -1.54 65.93
CA VAL A 408 17.69 -0.87 67.19
C VAL A 408 17.98 0.66 67.22
N GLN A 409 16.94 1.53 67.30
CA GLN A 409 16.78 2.85 68.02
C GLN A 409 17.85 4.00 67.86
N ASP A 410 17.71 5.29 68.22
CA ASP A 410 16.67 6.32 68.54
C ASP A 410 17.44 7.70 68.71
N THR A 411 16.95 8.97 68.76
CA THR A 411 15.69 9.74 68.55
C THR A 411 16.01 11.29 68.53
N HIS A 412 14.99 12.16 68.51
CA HIS A 412 14.96 13.59 68.95
C HIS A 412 15.24 14.80 67.99
N SER A 413 14.11 15.32 67.47
CA SER A 413 13.70 16.71 67.13
C SER A 413 14.28 17.91 67.92
N CYS A 414 14.43 19.09 67.25
CA CYS A 414 13.71 20.36 67.61
C CYS A 414 13.88 21.56 66.62
N TYR A 415 12.91 22.49 66.65
CA TYR A 415 12.75 23.79 65.91
C TYR A 415 13.22 25.01 66.78
N PRO A 416 12.98 26.34 66.52
CA PRO A 416 12.28 27.11 65.44
C PRO A 416 13.12 28.34 64.92
N ASP A 417 12.68 29.50 64.33
CA ASP A 417 11.38 30.09 63.92
C ASP A 417 11.54 31.28 62.90
N ASN A 418 10.44 31.72 62.23
CA ASN A 418 10.18 33.02 61.53
C ASN A 418 11.11 33.51 60.37
N ASP A 419 10.76 34.48 59.50
CA ASP A 419 9.63 35.45 59.41
C ASP A 419 9.11 35.68 57.94
N ARG A 420 8.27 36.70 57.69
CA ARG A 420 7.24 36.77 56.61
C ARG A 420 7.42 37.80 55.47
N GLY A 421 6.77 37.49 54.33
CA GLY A 421 6.04 38.45 53.45
C GLY A 421 6.84 39.27 52.40
N LEU A 422 6.22 40.03 51.48
CA LEU A 422 4.85 40.02 50.89
C LEU A 422 4.79 41.05 49.71
N GLU A 423 4.10 40.70 48.61
CA GLU A 423 3.33 41.60 47.70
C GLU A 423 3.95 42.66 46.71
N ASN A 424 3.29 42.79 45.54
CA ASN A 424 3.18 43.94 44.58
C ASN A 424 4.43 44.42 43.76
N GLY A 425 4.31 44.97 42.53
CA GLY A 425 3.16 45.06 41.59
C GLY A 425 3.37 46.01 40.36
N ASP A 426 2.68 45.73 39.24
CA ASP A 426 2.15 46.58 38.14
C ASP A 426 2.98 47.60 37.27
N ARG A 427 2.69 47.55 35.94
CA ARG A 427 2.59 48.62 34.88
C ARG A 427 3.80 49.32 34.23
N ASP A 428 3.87 49.34 32.88
CA ASP A 428 3.23 50.33 31.95
C ASP A 428 3.60 49.99 30.46
N SER A 429 3.19 50.70 29.37
CA SER A 429 1.84 51.08 28.87
C SER A 429 1.88 51.67 27.43
N ILE A 430 0.83 51.44 26.62
CA ILE A 430 0.31 52.27 25.47
C ILE A 430 1.27 52.48 24.26
N ILE A 431 1.01 52.08 22.99
CA ILE A 431 -0.01 52.43 21.94
C ILE A 431 -0.14 51.20 20.98
N GLY A 432 -1.18 50.91 20.16
CA GLY A 432 -2.48 51.55 19.86
C GLY A 432 -2.81 51.63 18.33
N ASN A 433 -4.08 51.38 17.94
CA ASN A 433 -4.70 51.40 16.59
C ASN A 433 -4.18 50.36 15.54
N GLY A 434 -5.01 49.73 14.68
CA GLY A 434 -6.48 49.60 14.63
C GLY A 434 -7.16 50.08 13.34
N SER A 435 -7.67 49.16 12.51
CA SER A 435 -8.78 49.41 11.56
C SER A 435 -9.39 48.09 11.03
N THR A 436 -10.68 48.11 10.70
CA THR A 436 -11.46 47.01 10.09
C THR A 436 -12.38 47.56 9.01
N PHE A 437 -12.74 46.77 8.00
CA PHE A 437 -13.84 47.08 7.06
C PHE A 437 -14.53 45.80 6.56
N VAL A 438 -15.72 45.94 5.95
CA VAL A 438 -16.68 44.86 5.71
C VAL A 438 -17.43 44.98 4.37
N ALA A 439 -18.05 43.86 3.98
CA ALA A 439 -19.25 43.73 3.12
C ALA A 439 -19.13 43.62 1.57
N SER A 440 -19.20 42.35 1.10
CA SER A 440 -20.33 41.79 0.32
C SER A 440 -20.57 42.07 -1.19
N SER A 441 -21.05 41.00 -1.87
CA SER A 441 -21.83 40.94 -3.13
C SER A 441 -21.10 41.19 -4.48
N SER A 442 -21.50 40.64 -5.64
CA SER A 442 -22.20 39.37 -6.00
C SER A 442 -22.33 39.23 -7.54
N SER A 443 -22.13 38.05 -8.15
CA SER A 443 -22.75 37.59 -9.44
C SER A 443 -22.23 36.21 -9.92
N VAL A 444 -22.93 35.59 -10.89
CA VAL A 444 -22.71 34.29 -11.57
C VAL A 444 -23.34 34.40 -12.99
N PRO A 445 -23.19 33.48 -14.00
CA PRO A 445 -22.60 32.12 -13.98
C PRO A 445 -21.59 31.80 -15.12
N GLY A 446 -21.05 30.57 -15.12
CA GLY A 446 -20.30 29.94 -16.22
C GLY A 446 -20.03 28.44 -15.93
N GLU A 447 -20.03 27.59 -16.96
CA GLU A 447 -19.97 26.12 -16.82
C GLU A 447 -18.53 25.56 -16.73
N VAL A 448 -18.30 24.58 -15.85
CA VAL A 448 -17.16 23.64 -15.89
C VAL A 448 -17.64 22.26 -15.39
N CYS A 449 -17.18 21.17 -16.02
CA CYS A 449 -17.53 19.80 -15.63
C CYS A 449 -16.80 19.34 -14.35
N GLY A 450 -17.45 18.50 -13.53
CA GLY A 450 -16.88 18.00 -12.28
C GLY A 450 -16.20 16.64 -12.42
N GLY A 451 -14.90 16.56 -12.10
CA GLY A 451 -14.17 15.32 -11.81
C GLY A 451 -13.94 15.16 -10.31
N GLY A 452 -14.79 14.39 -9.62
CA GLY A 452 -14.74 14.27 -8.16
C GLY A 452 -13.84 13.14 -7.68
N ARG A 453 -12.57 13.41 -7.38
CA ARG A 453 -11.69 12.46 -6.65
C ARG A 453 -11.96 12.54 -5.15
N ARG A 454 -12.08 11.39 -4.47
CA ARG A 454 -12.49 11.30 -3.06
C ARG A 454 -11.36 11.66 -2.11
N GLU A 455 -11.60 12.59 -1.19
CA GLU A 455 -10.82 12.71 0.05
C GLU A 455 -11.10 11.51 0.97
N ARG A 456 -10.07 11.03 1.69
CA ARG A 456 -10.19 10.07 2.79
C ARG A 456 -9.43 10.56 4.03
N SER A 457 -9.87 11.68 4.59
CA SER A 457 -9.40 12.16 5.89
C SER A 457 -10.13 11.44 7.02
N ALA A 458 -9.56 10.34 7.52
CA ALA A 458 -10.02 9.64 8.72
C ALA A 458 -9.11 9.95 9.90
N SER A 459 -9.50 10.96 10.70
CA SER A 459 -8.71 11.45 11.84
C SER A 459 -8.85 10.57 13.08
N TYR A 460 -7.73 10.26 13.75
CA TYR A 460 -7.72 10.01 15.19
C TYR A 460 -6.67 10.88 15.86
N GLN A 461 -7.13 11.83 16.67
CA GLN A 461 -6.31 12.60 17.59
C GLN A 461 -6.20 11.84 18.92
N LEU A 462 -5.02 11.82 19.52
CA LEU A 462 -4.85 11.51 20.94
C LEU A 462 -3.91 12.54 21.57
N SER A 463 -4.32 13.04 22.74
CA SER A 463 -3.59 14.04 23.55
C SER A 463 -3.36 13.47 24.96
N PRO A 464 -2.32 13.94 25.68
CA PRO A 464 -1.61 13.08 26.64
C PRO A 464 -2.14 13.12 28.08
N ALA A 465 -1.76 12.10 28.85
CA ALA A 465 -1.81 12.08 30.31
C ALA A 465 -0.50 11.50 30.89
N LEU A 466 -0.11 11.99 32.07
CA LEU A 466 1.07 11.55 32.86
C LEU A 466 0.57 10.78 34.12
N PRO A 467 1.40 10.37 35.11
CA PRO A 467 1.78 8.96 35.23
C PRO A 467 1.48 8.36 36.63
N ASN A 468 2.18 7.27 36.98
CA ASN A 468 2.36 6.65 38.32
C ASN A 468 1.38 5.52 38.73
N ALA A 469 1.82 4.28 38.48
CA ALA A 469 1.66 3.14 39.37
C ALA A 469 2.83 2.17 39.11
N ASP A 470 3.49 1.67 40.16
CA ASP A 470 4.77 0.93 40.05
C ASP A 470 4.61 -0.58 39.71
N PRO A 471 5.69 -1.24 39.24
CA PRO A 471 5.62 -2.54 38.54
C PRO A 471 6.10 -3.75 39.38
N GLY A 472 6.11 -4.92 38.73
CA GLY A 472 6.94 -6.07 39.10
C GLY A 472 7.13 -7.02 37.91
N ASP A 473 8.39 -7.28 37.55
CA ASP A 473 9.01 -8.40 36.81
C ASP A 473 8.25 -9.08 35.62
N THR A 474 8.86 -9.35 34.45
CA THR A 474 10.26 -9.20 33.98
C THR A 474 10.32 -9.15 32.42
N ASP A 475 11.55 -9.14 31.87
CA ASP A 475 11.90 -9.44 30.47
C ASP A 475 11.52 -8.41 29.40
N THR A 476 12.37 -7.38 29.33
CA THR A 476 12.50 -6.49 28.16
C THR A 476 13.23 -7.20 27.01
N MET A 477 12.57 -7.28 25.84
CA MET A 477 13.24 -7.42 24.55
C MET A 477 12.61 -6.43 23.55
N THR A 478 13.44 -5.69 22.83
CA THR A 478 13.00 -4.62 21.91
C THR A 478 12.28 -5.20 20.71
N ARG A 479 11.00 -4.85 20.54
CA ARG A 479 10.17 -5.37 19.43
C ARG A 479 10.27 -4.52 18.17
N ASP A 480 11.51 -4.29 17.72
CA ASP A 480 11.79 -3.70 16.42
C ASP A 480 11.27 -4.62 15.31
N LYS A 481 10.14 -4.24 14.71
CA LYS A 481 9.62 -4.85 13.49
C LYS A 481 9.97 -3.97 12.31
N SER A 482 11.23 -4.01 11.89
CA SER A 482 11.57 -3.60 10.53
C SER A 482 10.81 -4.49 9.53
N HIS A 483 10.29 -3.88 8.47
CA HIS A 483 9.59 -4.62 7.43
C HIS A 483 10.62 -5.42 6.61
N GLN A 484 10.46 -6.74 6.55
CA GLN A 484 11.34 -7.59 5.74
C GLN A 484 11.02 -7.37 4.25
N THR A 485 12.03 -7.02 3.46
CA THR A 485 11.86 -6.83 2.01
C THR A 485 11.62 -8.17 1.30
N LEU A 486 11.04 -8.14 0.10
CA LEU A 486 10.83 -9.35 -0.70
C LEU A 486 12.14 -10.11 -0.99
N ALA A 487 13.26 -9.39 -1.16
CA ALA A 487 14.58 -10.00 -1.29
C ALA A 487 15.03 -10.73 -0.01
N GLU A 488 14.68 -10.20 1.17
CA GLU A 488 14.96 -10.83 2.46
C GLU A 488 14.10 -12.08 2.68
N LEU A 489 12.80 -12.04 2.34
CA LEU A 489 11.97 -13.24 2.32
C LEU A 489 12.46 -14.30 1.31
N LYS A 490 12.84 -13.90 0.08
CA LYS A 490 13.38 -14.83 -0.92
C LYS A 490 14.69 -15.48 -0.43
N ARG A 491 15.58 -14.73 0.25
CA ARG A 491 16.76 -15.30 0.95
C ARG A 491 16.38 -16.29 2.05
N GLN A 492 15.41 -15.97 2.90
CA GLN A 492 14.99 -16.83 4.01
C GLN A 492 14.29 -18.12 3.52
N ARG A 493 13.42 -18.04 2.50
CA ARG A 493 12.81 -19.23 1.86
C ARG A 493 13.87 -20.13 1.20
N ALA A 494 14.89 -19.55 0.54
CA ALA A 494 16.00 -20.32 -0.01
C ALA A 494 16.85 -21.03 1.08
N ALA A 495 17.17 -20.34 2.18
CA ALA A 495 17.86 -20.95 3.32
C ALA A 495 17.05 -22.09 3.96
N ALA A 496 15.72 -21.94 4.06
CA ALA A 496 14.83 -23.00 4.55
C ALA A 496 14.76 -24.21 3.58
N LYS A 497 14.66 -23.98 2.26
CA LYS A 497 14.71 -25.05 1.23
C LYS A 497 16.04 -25.85 1.31
N LEU A 498 17.16 -25.24 1.72
CA LEU A 498 18.43 -25.92 1.99
C LEU A 498 18.42 -26.73 3.30
N GLN A 499 17.98 -26.16 4.43
CA GLN A 499 17.95 -26.86 5.72
C GLN A 499 17.05 -28.12 5.70
N LYS A 500 16.01 -28.12 4.87
CA LYS A 500 15.08 -29.24 4.68
C LYS A 500 15.69 -30.44 3.92
N ARG A 501 16.93 -30.32 3.40
CA ARG A 501 17.67 -31.39 2.71
C ARG A 501 18.96 -31.79 3.44
N GLN A 502 18.83 -32.34 4.65
CA GLN A 502 19.91 -33.19 5.18
C GLN A 502 20.08 -34.41 4.26
N ALA A 503 21.33 -34.73 3.89
CA ALA A 503 21.62 -35.85 3.01
C ALA A 503 21.37 -37.20 3.73
N PRO A 504 20.84 -38.22 3.04
CA PRO A 504 20.72 -39.56 3.62
C PRO A 504 22.11 -40.16 3.90
N ALA A 505 22.21 -40.93 4.98
CA ALA A 505 23.44 -41.64 5.34
C ALA A 505 23.86 -42.65 4.24
N PRO A 506 25.17 -42.87 4.03
CA PRO A 506 25.65 -43.80 3.00
C PRO A 506 25.22 -45.25 3.31
N PRO A 507 24.85 -46.05 2.29
CA PRO A 507 24.41 -47.41 2.49
C PRO A 507 25.55 -48.33 2.98
N LEU A 508 25.26 -49.17 3.96
CA LEU A 508 26.16 -50.22 4.42
C LEU A 508 26.24 -51.35 3.38
N LEU A 509 27.44 -51.92 3.20
CA LEU A 509 27.68 -53.02 2.28
C LEU A 509 27.06 -54.34 2.81
N PRO A 510 26.49 -55.20 1.94
CA PRO A 510 25.96 -56.49 2.34
C PRO A 510 27.06 -57.53 2.60
N PRO A 511 26.86 -58.49 3.53
CA PRO A 511 27.76 -59.63 3.70
C PRO A 511 27.61 -60.64 2.55
N THR A 512 28.66 -61.44 2.34
CA THR A 512 28.74 -62.47 1.29
C THR A 512 27.92 -63.74 1.60
N GLN A 513 27.58 -64.48 0.55
CA GLN A 513 26.83 -65.75 0.61
C GLN A 513 27.70 -66.93 1.02
N GLU A 514 27.15 -67.86 1.82
CA GLU A 514 27.55 -69.28 1.89
C GLU A 514 26.27 -70.17 1.98
N GLU A 515 26.41 -71.49 1.81
CA GLU A 515 25.34 -72.40 1.39
C GLU A 515 24.56 -73.17 2.48
N ALA A 516 23.46 -73.79 2.02
CA ALA A 516 22.80 -75.00 2.53
C ALA A 516 21.84 -74.89 3.74
N GLY A 517 20.83 -75.77 3.74
CA GLY A 517 19.84 -75.97 4.79
C GLY A 517 19.98 -77.36 5.45
N PRO A 518 18.90 -78.07 5.86
CA PRO A 518 17.46 -77.75 5.71
C PRO A 518 16.59 -77.95 6.98
N ALA A 519 15.31 -77.59 6.86
CA ALA A 519 14.12 -78.14 7.55
C ALA A 519 14.02 -78.15 9.10
N GLU A 520 12.92 -77.58 9.62
CA GLU A 520 11.99 -78.32 10.49
C GLU A 520 10.57 -77.70 10.49
N GLN A 521 9.62 -78.32 11.20
CA GLN A 521 8.16 -78.04 11.14
C GLN A 521 7.68 -77.31 12.41
N VAL A 522 6.50 -76.64 12.38
CA VAL A 522 5.49 -76.67 13.47
C VAL A 522 4.13 -76.05 13.07
N THR A 523 3.08 -76.75 13.48
CA THR A 523 1.59 -76.60 13.43
C THR A 523 0.87 -75.26 13.12
N GLN A 524 -0.29 -75.37 12.44
CA GLN A 524 -1.44 -74.42 12.44
C GLN A 524 -2.36 -74.63 13.69
N PRO A 525 -3.38 -73.77 13.99
CA PRO A 525 -4.67 -73.67 13.25
C PRO A 525 -5.10 -72.20 12.96
N VAL A 526 -5.89 -71.81 11.95
CA VAL A 526 -7.17 -72.30 11.36
C VAL A 526 -8.42 -72.03 12.22
N TYR A 527 -9.23 -71.04 11.82
CA TYR A 527 -10.70 -70.95 12.02
C TYR A 527 -11.32 -70.11 10.87
N PHE A 528 -12.62 -70.30 10.56
CA PHE A 528 -13.19 -69.90 9.26
C PHE A 528 -14.69 -69.53 9.32
N THR A 529 -15.06 -68.25 9.06
CA THR A 529 -16.41 -67.75 8.65
C THR A 529 -17.59 -67.95 9.63
N PRO A 530 -18.84 -67.45 9.40
CA PRO A 530 -19.37 -66.58 8.32
C PRO A 530 -20.04 -65.27 8.82
N ALA A 531 -20.82 -64.60 7.96
CA ALA A 531 -21.32 -63.22 8.13
C ALA A 531 -22.81 -63.09 8.51
N SER A 532 -23.18 -61.98 9.18
CA SER A 532 -24.51 -61.30 9.13
C SER A 532 -24.53 -60.08 10.08
N GLY A 533 -25.16 -58.95 9.71
CA GLY A 533 -25.52 -57.87 10.66
C GLY A 533 -25.38 -56.43 10.13
N ASP A 534 -26.43 -55.62 10.34
CA ASP A 534 -26.54 -54.20 9.94
C ASP A 534 -25.68 -53.21 10.78
N PRO A 535 -25.36 -52.01 10.26
CA PRO A 535 -24.53 -51.03 10.96
C PRO A 535 -25.20 -50.38 12.19
N PRO A 536 -24.41 -49.94 13.20
CA PRO A 536 -24.94 -49.42 14.47
C PRO A 536 -25.54 -48.01 14.35
N LEU A 537 -26.72 -47.83 14.95
CA LEU A 537 -27.44 -46.55 15.02
C LEU A 537 -26.77 -45.57 15.98
N LEU A 538 -26.20 -44.48 15.46
CA LEU A 538 -25.80 -43.32 16.27
C LEU A 538 -27.03 -42.52 16.71
N LYS A 539 -27.13 -42.25 18.02
CA LYS A 539 -28.26 -41.53 18.62
C LYS A 539 -28.05 -40.02 18.51
N LEU A 540 -28.98 -39.31 17.89
CA LEU A 540 -29.03 -37.85 17.90
C LEU A 540 -29.33 -37.35 19.32
N LYS A 541 -28.48 -36.48 19.87
CA LYS A 541 -28.79 -35.70 21.08
C LYS A 541 -29.58 -34.45 20.67
N ALA A 542 -30.71 -34.18 21.32
CA ALA A 542 -31.42 -32.93 21.13
C ALA A 542 -30.64 -31.74 21.75
N PRO A 543 -30.77 -30.52 21.19
CA PRO A 543 -30.26 -29.31 21.84
C PRO A 543 -31.03 -29.00 23.13
N GLU A 544 -30.36 -28.39 24.10
CA GLU A 544 -30.91 -27.98 25.39
C GLU A 544 -31.46 -26.55 25.30
N GLU A 545 -32.56 -26.27 26.01
CA GLU A 545 -33.22 -24.95 26.05
C GLU A 545 -32.67 -24.13 27.23
N GLU A 546 -32.14 -22.92 26.98
CA GLU A 546 -31.77 -21.96 28.02
C GLU A 546 -32.66 -20.71 27.97
N GLU A 547 -33.16 -20.26 29.13
CA GLU A 547 -34.00 -19.06 29.25
C GLU A 547 -33.19 -17.75 29.34
N PRO A 548 -33.74 -16.60 28.90
CA PRO A 548 -32.96 -15.39 28.66
C PRO A 548 -32.62 -14.59 29.91
N ALA A 549 -31.32 -14.47 30.22
CA ALA A 549 -30.81 -13.52 31.20
C ALA A 549 -30.80 -12.08 30.65
N ASN A 550 -31.23 -11.11 31.48
CA ASN A 550 -31.54 -9.73 31.07
C ASN A 550 -30.53 -8.72 31.64
N HIS A 551 -29.60 -8.23 30.81
CA HIS A 551 -28.79 -7.04 31.12
C HIS A 551 -28.51 -6.18 29.87
N LYS A 552 -28.08 -4.94 30.07
CA LYS A 552 -28.18 -3.83 29.11
C LYS A 552 -26.84 -3.16 28.79
N GLU A 553 -26.79 -2.65 27.55
CA GLU A 553 -26.06 -1.44 27.11
C GLU A 553 -24.51 -1.47 27.11
N PRO A 554 -23.85 -0.63 26.28
CA PRO A 554 -24.20 -0.22 24.92
C PRO A 554 -23.01 -0.32 23.94
N CYS A 555 -23.27 -0.30 22.62
CA CYS A 555 -22.21 -0.22 21.61
C CYS A 555 -22.58 0.66 20.41
N CYS A 556 -22.06 1.90 20.42
CA CYS A 556 -21.47 2.61 19.26
C CYS A 556 -21.09 4.05 19.69
N GLY A 557 -19.97 4.56 19.19
CA GLY A 557 -19.59 5.96 19.32
C GLY A 557 -19.91 6.73 18.03
N LEU A 558 -20.47 7.92 18.15
CA LEU A 558 -20.57 8.92 17.09
C LEU A 558 -20.43 10.32 17.68
N MET A 559 -19.26 10.93 17.46
CA MET A 559 -19.01 12.38 17.38
C MET A 559 -18.07 12.60 16.19
#